data_AF-A0AA42YNY8-F1
#
_entry.id   AF-A0AA42YNY8-F1
#
_cell.length_a   1.000
_cell.length_b   1.000
_cell.length_c   1.000
_cell.angle_alpha   90.00
_cell.angle_beta   90.00
_cell.angle_gamma   90.00
#
_symmetry.space_group_name_H-M   'P 1'
#
loop_
_entity.id
_entity.type
_entity.pdbx_description
1 polymer ?
#
loop_
_entity_poly.entity_id
_entity_poly.type
_entity_poly.pdbx_seq_one_letter_code
_entity_poly.pdbx_strand_id
1 'polypeptide(L)'
;MKRRNERAITRVVIATGISSVVTQLLIIREFLAQFQGNEFIIALILFNWLVLGGIGTILARWVTRDLRAATVNRLGWLSLILAGMPAVQILAIRFLRDVFFIHGSSVGFYPTLSYSFLIIAPYCLMIGFVLPYSLFVIREEKPDYPGARIYIIDNLGDVSGGALFSFALVFLVTPLKAVFLANLPLLVTAFLLLSRNFSRSRIAIWLGTGMTFIILIAVIFLEPASLLQ
;
A
#
# COMPACT_ATOMS: atom_id res chain seq x y z
N MET A 1 -0.21 27.10 12.29
CA MET A 1 0.42 25.93 11.62
C MET A 1 -0.25 24.59 11.98
N LYS A 2 -0.49 24.27 13.26
CA LYS A 2 -1.04 22.98 13.76
C LYS A 2 -2.28 22.41 13.02
N ARG A 3 -3.33 23.21 12.78
CA ARG A 3 -4.54 22.74 12.04
C ARG A 3 -4.29 22.35 10.57
N ARG A 4 -3.20 22.83 9.96
CA ARG A 4 -2.91 22.64 8.53
C ARG A 4 -2.13 21.34 8.27
N ASN A 5 -1.35 20.85 9.25
CA ASN A 5 -0.67 19.55 9.22
C ASN A 5 -1.65 18.41 9.49
N GLU A 6 -2.55 18.56 10.46
CA GLU A 6 -3.65 17.61 10.72
C GLU A 6 -4.40 17.26 9.43
N ARG A 7 -4.86 18.28 8.68
CA ARG A 7 -5.56 18.08 7.40
C ARG A 7 -4.71 17.37 6.34
N ALA A 8 -3.40 17.60 6.32
CA ALA A 8 -2.51 16.95 5.37
C ALA A 8 -2.32 15.47 5.71
N ILE A 9 -2.11 15.15 6.99
CA ILE A 9 -2.00 13.77 7.47
C ILE A 9 -3.31 13.02 7.24
N THR A 10 -4.45 13.61 7.57
CA THR A 10 -5.77 13.04 7.27
C THR A 10 -5.94 12.68 5.80
N ARG A 11 -5.50 13.55 4.86
CA ARG A 11 -5.56 13.25 3.42
C ARG A 11 -4.67 12.07 3.04
N VAL A 12 -3.47 11.98 3.62
CA VAL A 12 -2.57 10.85 3.40
C VAL A 12 -3.18 9.55 3.92
N VAL A 13 -3.81 9.56 5.10
CA VAL A 13 -4.50 8.39 5.66
C VAL A 13 -5.63 7.93 4.74
N ILE A 14 -6.51 8.84 4.28
CA ILE A 14 -7.58 8.50 3.33
C ILE A 14 -7.01 7.90 2.04
N ALA A 15 -5.97 8.54 1.47
CA ALA A 15 -5.34 8.06 0.26
C ALA A 15 -4.65 6.69 0.44
N THR A 16 -4.11 6.45 1.64
CA THR A 16 -3.50 5.16 2.01
C THR A 16 -4.56 4.07 2.09
N GLY A 17 -5.72 4.33 2.70
CA GLY A 17 -6.84 3.38 2.72
C GLY A 17 -7.38 3.04 1.33
N ILE A 18 -7.55 4.06 0.47
CA ILE A 18 -7.96 3.84 -0.94
C ILE A 18 -6.94 2.93 -1.65
N SER A 19 -5.66 3.27 -1.57
CA SER A 19 -4.55 2.48 -2.14
C SER A 19 -4.51 1.06 -1.56
N SER A 20 -4.70 0.92 -0.26
CA SER A 20 -4.71 -0.34 0.49
C SER A 20 -5.70 -1.33 -0.10
N VAL A 21 -6.97 -0.93 -0.12
CA VAL A 21 -8.07 -1.81 -0.51
C VAL A 21 -8.04 -2.12 -2.00
N VAL A 22 -7.72 -1.14 -2.86
CA VAL A 22 -7.57 -1.41 -4.30
C VAL A 22 -6.45 -2.41 -4.54
N THR A 23 -5.31 -2.24 -3.88
CA THR A 23 -4.17 -3.18 -3.98
C THR A 23 -4.56 -4.56 -3.47
N GLN A 24 -5.25 -4.65 -2.34
CA GLN A 24 -5.71 -5.91 -1.77
C GLN A 24 -6.64 -6.66 -2.73
N LEU A 25 -7.63 -5.99 -3.31
CA LEU A 25 -8.59 -6.59 -4.24
C LEU A 25 -7.90 -7.05 -5.53
N LEU A 26 -6.93 -6.27 -6.03
CA LEU A 26 -6.14 -6.66 -7.21
C LEU A 26 -5.24 -7.86 -6.93
N ILE A 27 -4.55 -7.91 -5.79
CA ILE A 27 -3.75 -9.06 -5.38
C ILE A 27 -4.62 -10.31 -5.32
N ILE A 28 -5.80 -10.25 -4.69
CA ILE A 28 -6.74 -11.37 -4.65
C ILE A 28 -7.10 -11.84 -6.06
N ARG A 29 -7.43 -10.92 -6.97
CA ARG A 29 -7.78 -11.26 -8.36
C ARG A 29 -6.63 -11.92 -9.12
N GLU A 30 -5.42 -11.41 -8.98
CA GLU A 30 -4.23 -11.97 -9.64
C GLU A 30 -3.93 -13.38 -9.12
N PHE A 31 -4.00 -13.58 -7.80
CA PHE A 31 -3.84 -14.92 -7.22
C PHE A 31 -4.95 -15.89 -7.66
N LEU A 32 -6.20 -15.46 -7.71
CA LEU A 32 -7.30 -16.31 -8.21
C LEU A 32 -7.11 -16.68 -9.68
N ALA A 33 -6.67 -15.74 -10.53
CA ALA A 33 -6.38 -16.01 -11.94
C ALA A 33 -5.25 -17.03 -12.11
N GLN A 34 -4.19 -16.92 -11.29
CA GLN A 34 -3.02 -17.80 -11.37
C GLN A 34 -3.32 -19.21 -10.84
N PHE A 35 -4.07 -19.34 -9.74
CA PHE A 35 -4.29 -20.61 -9.05
C PHE A 35 -5.68 -21.22 -9.31
N GLN A 36 -6.22 -21.03 -10.52
CA GLN A 36 -7.48 -21.64 -10.99
C GLN A 36 -8.70 -21.36 -10.09
N GLY A 37 -8.74 -20.20 -9.44
CA GLY A 37 -9.91 -19.77 -8.67
C GLY A 37 -10.13 -20.52 -7.35
N ASN A 38 -9.10 -21.14 -6.76
CA ASN A 38 -9.24 -21.82 -5.48
C ASN A 38 -9.59 -20.84 -4.34
N GLU A 39 -10.80 -20.95 -3.80
CA GLU A 39 -11.34 -20.06 -2.75
C GLU A 39 -10.49 -20.04 -1.48
N PHE A 40 -9.81 -21.14 -1.19
CA PHE A 40 -8.91 -21.24 -0.04
C PHE A 40 -7.76 -20.21 -0.11
N ILE A 41 -7.40 -19.76 -1.31
CA ILE A 41 -6.35 -18.76 -1.51
C ILE A 41 -6.78 -17.38 -1.02
N ILE A 42 -8.07 -17.06 -1.13
CA ILE A 42 -8.63 -15.82 -0.58
C ILE A 42 -8.43 -15.84 0.94
N ALA A 43 -8.75 -16.97 1.59
CA ALA A 43 -8.54 -17.12 3.03
C ALA A 43 -7.06 -16.97 3.42
N LEU A 44 -6.14 -17.56 2.67
CA LEU A 44 -4.70 -17.40 2.89
C LEU A 44 -4.22 -15.96 2.76
N ILE A 45 -4.64 -15.27 1.70
CA ILE A 45 -4.25 -13.88 1.45
C ILE A 45 -4.76 -12.99 2.58
N LEU A 46 -6.02 -13.12 2.97
CA LEU A 46 -6.61 -12.36 4.07
C LEU A 46 -5.93 -12.69 5.41
N PHE A 47 -5.64 -13.96 5.67
CA PHE A 47 -4.90 -14.38 6.87
C PHE A 47 -3.52 -13.71 6.92
N ASN A 48 -2.73 -13.82 5.85
CA ASN A 48 -1.42 -13.20 5.75
C ASN A 48 -1.51 -11.68 5.90
N TRP A 49 -2.49 -11.06 5.24
CA TRP A 49 -2.72 -9.62 5.30
C TRP A 49 -2.96 -9.12 6.72
N LEU A 50 -3.83 -9.80 7.47
CA LEU A 50 -4.17 -9.44 8.84
C LEU A 50 -3.02 -9.70 9.81
N VAL A 51 -2.34 -10.85 9.70
CA VAL A 51 -1.19 -11.18 10.55
C VAL A 51 -0.04 -10.19 10.33
N LEU A 52 0.34 -9.95 9.09
CA LEU A 52 1.42 -9.03 8.73
C LEU A 52 1.04 -7.57 9.05
N GLY A 53 -0.20 -7.16 8.79
CA GLY A 53 -0.72 -5.86 9.20
C GLY A 53 -0.64 -5.68 10.71
N GLY A 54 -1.06 -6.68 11.48
CA GLY A 54 -0.95 -6.70 12.94
C GLY A 54 0.50 -6.53 13.42
N ILE A 55 1.45 -7.31 12.85
CA ILE A 55 2.88 -7.18 13.15
C ILE A 55 3.38 -5.77 12.81
N GLY A 56 2.99 -5.20 11.67
CA GLY A 56 3.32 -3.83 11.26
C GLY A 56 2.87 -2.78 12.29
N THR A 57 1.67 -2.95 12.87
CA THR A 57 1.17 -2.03 13.90
C THR A 57 1.96 -2.10 15.21
N ILE A 58 2.37 -3.31 15.61
CA ILE A 58 3.21 -3.53 16.80
C ILE A 58 4.59 -2.91 16.58
N LEU A 59 5.17 -3.12 15.40
CA LEU A 59 6.46 -2.54 15.02
C LEU A 59 6.40 -1.01 15.05
N ALA A 60 5.32 -0.40 14.57
CA ALA A 60 5.12 1.05 14.66
C ALA A 60 5.17 1.56 16.09
N ARG A 61 4.43 0.91 17.01
CA ARG A 61 4.44 1.27 18.44
C ARG A 61 5.84 1.16 19.04
N TRP A 62 6.56 0.09 18.72
CA TRP A 62 7.89 -0.16 19.27
C TRP A 62 8.89 0.90 18.78
N VAL A 63 8.90 1.19 17.47
CA VAL A 63 9.78 2.21 16.86
C VAL A 63 9.48 3.61 17.40
N THR A 64 8.22 3.97 17.61
CA THR A 64 7.87 5.30 18.14
C THR A 64 8.10 5.44 19.65
N ARG A 65 8.08 4.34 20.40
CA ARG A 65 8.31 4.34 21.85
C ARG A 65 9.80 4.33 22.20
N ASP A 66 10.60 3.52 21.51
CA ASP A 66 12.01 3.29 21.86
C ASP A 66 13.00 4.10 21.00
N LEU A 67 12.67 4.45 19.75
CA LEU A 67 13.71 4.85 18.78
C LEU A 67 13.75 6.34 18.38
N ARG A 68 12.66 7.12 18.46
CA ARG A 68 12.60 8.60 18.24
C ARG A 68 11.16 9.13 18.15
N ALA A 69 10.98 10.43 18.43
CA ALA A 69 9.74 11.18 18.18
C ALA A 69 9.24 11.01 16.73
N ALA A 70 7.93 10.78 16.59
CA ALA A 70 7.31 10.55 15.29
C ALA A 70 7.37 11.83 14.44
N THR A 71 7.97 11.74 13.24
CA THR A 71 8.21 12.90 12.39
C THR A 71 7.33 12.81 11.13
N VAL A 72 6.66 13.92 10.80
CA VAL A 72 5.88 14.09 9.56
C VAL A 72 6.68 13.69 8.31
N ASN A 73 7.99 13.93 8.31
CA ASN A 73 8.86 13.63 7.17
C ASN A 73 8.99 12.13 6.92
N ARG A 74 9.12 11.31 7.98
CA ARG A 74 9.19 9.85 7.85
C ARG A 74 7.88 9.30 7.31
N LEU A 75 6.74 9.84 7.77
CA LEU A 75 5.42 9.48 7.24
C LEU A 75 5.35 9.75 5.73
N GLY A 76 5.78 10.92 5.28
CA GLY A 76 5.78 11.27 3.86
C GLY A 76 6.63 10.33 2.99
N TRP A 77 7.84 9.97 3.46
CA TRP A 77 8.70 9.01 2.76
C TRP A 77 8.11 7.59 2.75
N LEU A 78 7.54 7.14 3.87
CA LEU A 78 6.86 5.85 3.93
C LEU A 78 5.68 5.79 2.97
N SER A 79 4.87 6.86 2.88
CA SER A 79 3.76 6.95 1.92
C SER A 79 4.22 6.97 0.46
N LEU A 80 5.38 7.58 0.14
CA LEU A 80 5.94 7.53 -1.21
C LEU A 80 6.40 6.12 -1.61
N ILE A 81 7.03 5.41 -0.68
CA ILE A 81 7.43 4.00 -0.90
C ILE A 81 6.18 3.15 -1.08
N LEU A 82 5.18 3.34 -0.22
CA LEU A 82 3.92 2.60 -0.26
C LEU A 82 3.15 2.84 -1.57
N ALA A 83 3.24 4.04 -2.17
CA ALA A 83 2.60 4.32 -3.46
C ALA A 83 3.23 3.57 -4.65
N GLY A 84 4.53 3.26 -4.61
CA GLY A 84 5.22 2.54 -5.70
C GLY A 84 5.19 1.02 -5.57
N MET A 85 5.11 0.54 -4.32
CA MET A 85 5.27 -0.86 -3.98
C MET A 85 4.22 -1.82 -4.55
N PRO A 86 2.90 -1.49 -4.59
CA PRO A 86 1.86 -2.34 -5.19
C PRO A 86 2.14 -2.73 -6.63
N ALA A 87 2.68 -1.80 -7.42
CA ALA A 87 2.94 -2.04 -8.84
C ALA A 87 4.05 -3.08 -9.03
N VAL A 88 5.10 -2.99 -8.21
CA VAL A 88 6.18 -3.99 -8.17
C VAL A 88 5.66 -5.34 -7.66
N GLN A 89 4.77 -5.35 -6.66
CA GLN A 89 4.19 -6.57 -6.13
C GLN A 89 3.33 -7.32 -7.15
N ILE A 90 2.52 -6.65 -7.96
CA ILE A 90 1.72 -7.34 -8.98
C ILE A 90 2.64 -7.98 -10.03
N LEU A 91 3.67 -7.28 -10.48
CA LEU A 91 4.66 -7.89 -11.38
C LEU A 91 5.38 -9.06 -10.72
N ALA A 92 5.73 -8.93 -9.44
CA ALA A 92 6.34 -10.00 -8.66
C ALA A 92 5.42 -11.24 -8.61
N ILE A 93 4.10 -11.06 -8.39
CA ILE A 93 3.12 -12.17 -8.41
C ILE A 93 3.12 -12.90 -9.76
N ARG A 94 3.23 -12.16 -10.87
CA ARG A 94 3.23 -12.72 -12.23
C ARG A 94 4.54 -13.44 -12.56
N PHE A 95 5.68 -12.77 -12.42
CA PHE A 95 6.97 -13.32 -12.84
C PHE A 95 7.60 -14.33 -11.88
N LEU A 96 7.46 -14.14 -10.56
CA LEU A 96 8.07 -15.07 -9.60
C LEU A 96 7.33 -16.40 -9.52
N ARG A 97 6.08 -16.47 -10.02
CA ARG A 97 5.33 -17.73 -10.07
C ARG A 97 6.07 -18.75 -10.94
N ASP A 98 6.52 -18.36 -12.13
CA ASP A 98 7.19 -19.26 -13.08
C ASP A 98 8.54 -19.76 -12.55
N VAL A 99 9.13 -19.02 -11.61
CA VAL A 99 10.39 -19.39 -10.94
C VAL A 99 10.12 -20.34 -9.77
N PHE A 100 9.07 -20.11 -8.99
CA PHE A 100 8.75 -20.89 -7.80
C PHE A 100 7.96 -22.17 -8.09
N PHE A 101 7.19 -22.21 -9.17
CA PHE A 101 6.28 -23.31 -9.48
C PHE A 101 6.55 -23.90 -10.85
N ILE A 102 6.61 -25.23 -10.89
CA ILE A 102 6.69 -25.98 -12.14
C ILE A 102 5.33 -25.88 -12.83
N HIS A 103 5.34 -25.43 -14.08
CA HIS A 103 4.16 -25.32 -14.94
C HIS A 103 3.36 -26.63 -14.94
N GLY A 104 2.05 -26.54 -14.74
CA GLY A 104 1.14 -27.69 -14.78
C GLY A 104 1.07 -28.55 -13.50
N SER A 105 1.78 -28.19 -12.43
CA SER A 105 1.63 -28.86 -11.13
C SER A 105 0.49 -28.26 -10.30
N SER A 106 -0.32 -29.11 -9.66
CA SER A 106 -1.26 -28.67 -8.63
C SER A 106 -0.45 -28.21 -7.42
N VAL A 107 -0.38 -26.90 -7.21
CA VAL A 107 0.41 -26.32 -6.12
C VAL A 107 -0.24 -26.72 -4.78
N GLY A 108 0.56 -27.31 -3.89
CA GLY A 108 0.11 -27.66 -2.55
C GLY A 108 -0.18 -26.46 -1.65
N PHE A 109 -0.74 -26.73 -0.47
CA PHE A 109 -1.07 -25.72 0.54
C PHE A 109 0.16 -24.92 1.01
N TYR A 110 1.18 -25.61 1.55
CA TYR A 110 2.34 -24.96 2.17
C TYR A 110 3.15 -24.08 1.20
N PRO A 111 3.44 -24.53 -0.05
CA PRO A 111 4.10 -23.67 -1.02
C PRO A 111 3.32 -22.38 -1.35
N THR A 112 1.99 -22.47 -1.45
CA THR A 112 1.12 -21.32 -1.70
C THR A 112 1.12 -20.35 -0.51
N LEU A 113 1.09 -20.88 0.72
CA LEU A 113 1.20 -20.07 1.93
C LEU A 113 2.53 -19.31 1.97
N SER A 114 3.66 -20.00 1.77
CA SER A 114 4.99 -19.37 1.79
C SER A 114 5.16 -18.33 0.68
N TYR A 115 4.71 -18.64 -0.53
CA TYR A 115 4.77 -17.71 -1.66
C TYR A 115 3.93 -16.45 -1.41
N SER A 116 2.66 -16.60 -1.06
CA SER A 116 1.78 -15.45 -0.76
C SER A 116 2.28 -14.64 0.43
N PHE A 117 2.80 -15.29 1.48
CA PHE A 117 3.38 -14.62 2.63
C PHE A 117 4.56 -13.75 2.22
N LEU A 118 5.55 -14.30 1.50
CA LEU A 118 6.76 -13.57 1.10
C LEU A 118 6.47 -12.39 0.17
N ILE A 119 5.56 -12.58 -0.79
CA ILE A 119 5.24 -11.55 -1.78
C ILE A 119 4.46 -10.39 -1.14
N ILE A 120 3.50 -10.68 -0.26
CA ILE A 120 2.59 -9.68 0.30
C ILE A 120 3.19 -9.03 1.56
N ALA A 121 4.04 -9.75 2.30
CA ALA A 121 4.73 -9.28 3.52
C ALA A 121 5.23 -7.84 3.48
N PRO A 122 6.02 -7.42 2.48
CA PRO A 122 6.67 -6.13 2.57
C PRO A 122 5.66 -4.97 2.45
N TYR A 123 4.56 -5.11 1.69
CA TYR A 123 3.49 -4.11 1.65
C TYR A 123 2.59 -4.15 2.89
N CYS A 124 2.17 -5.33 3.35
CA CYS A 124 1.30 -5.44 4.52
C CYS A 124 1.97 -4.93 5.81
N LEU A 125 3.27 -5.20 5.98
CA LEU A 125 4.02 -4.66 7.11
C LEU A 125 4.06 -3.13 7.06
N MET A 126 4.30 -2.54 5.87
CA MET A 126 4.32 -1.10 5.72
C MET A 126 2.95 -0.46 5.95
N ILE A 127 1.87 -1.05 5.44
CA ILE A 127 0.53 -0.49 5.61
C ILE A 127 0.07 -0.54 7.06
N GLY A 128 0.33 -1.66 7.74
CA GLY A 128 0.09 -1.81 9.18
C GLY A 128 0.94 -0.85 10.02
N PHE A 129 2.11 -0.45 9.53
CA PHE A 129 2.97 0.52 10.20
C PHE A 129 2.47 1.97 10.05
N VAL A 130 2.02 2.36 8.85
CA VAL A 130 1.69 3.75 8.50
C VAL A 130 0.54 4.30 9.34
N LEU A 131 -0.49 3.50 9.64
CA LEU A 131 -1.66 3.97 10.38
C LEU A 131 -1.33 4.38 11.83
N PRO A 132 -0.77 3.52 12.71
CA PRO A 132 -0.36 3.95 14.05
C PRO A 132 0.70 5.05 14.00
N TYR A 133 1.61 5.01 13.03
CA TYR A 133 2.61 6.07 12.86
C TYR A 133 1.96 7.44 12.62
N SER A 134 0.94 7.51 11.76
CA SER A 134 0.20 8.75 11.51
C SER A 134 -0.52 9.28 12.76
N LEU A 135 -1.01 8.40 13.63
CA LEU A 135 -1.59 8.77 14.92
C LEU A 135 -0.54 9.38 15.86
N PHE A 136 0.64 8.77 15.97
CA PHE A 136 1.72 9.30 16.80
C PHE A 136 2.19 10.67 16.31
N VAL A 137 2.33 10.86 14.99
CA VAL A 137 2.68 12.15 14.40
C VAL A 137 1.64 13.23 14.73
N ILE A 138 0.35 12.92 14.70
CA ILE A 138 -0.70 13.88 15.08
C ILE A 138 -0.66 14.16 16.59
N ARG A 139 -0.39 13.14 17.42
CA ARG A 139 -0.34 13.27 18.89
C ARG A 139 0.81 14.15 19.38
N GLU A 140 1.92 14.19 18.67
CA GLU A 140 3.00 15.15 18.93
C GLU A 140 2.50 16.62 18.83
N GLU A 141 1.57 16.91 17.91
CA GLU A 141 0.98 18.26 17.79
C GLU A 141 -0.26 18.48 18.68
N LYS A 142 -1.03 17.42 18.94
CA LYS A 142 -2.26 17.38 19.75
C LYS A 142 -2.33 16.10 20.59
N PRO A 143 -1.87 16.13 21.86
CA PRO A 143 -1.84 14.95 22.71
C PRO A 143 -3.20 14.25 22.87
N ASP A 144 -4.29 15.02 22.95
CA ASP A 144 -5.66 14.51 23.12
C ASP A 144 -6.33 14.04 21.81
N TYR A 145 -5.58 13.83 20.73
CA TYR A 145 -6.18 13.37 19.48
C TYR A 145 -6.75 11.94 19.63
N PRO A 146 -8.06 11.72 19.41
CA PRO A 146 -8.68 10.42 19.57
C PRO A 146 -8.20 9.43 18.50
N GLY A 147 -7.73 8.26 18.91
CA GLY A 147 -7.38 7.18 17.98
C GLY A 147 -8.57 6.69 17.15
N ALA A 148 -9.78 6.75 17.70
CA ALA A 148 -11.00 6.41 16.97
C ALA A 148 -11.21 7.30 15.74
N ARG A 149 -10.82 8.58 15.80
CA ARG A 149 -11.02 9.52 14.69
C ARG A 149 -10.14 9.17 13.49
N ILE A 150 -8.87 8.83 13.72
CA ILE A 150 -7.97 8.43 12.63
C ILE A 150 -8.41 7.11 12.03
N TYR A 151 -8.90 6.18 12.86
CA TYR A 151 -9.43 4.90 12.41
C TYR A 151 -10.69 5.09 11.54
N ILE A 152 -11.64 5.95 11.93
CA ILE A 152 -12.81 6.26 11.10
C ILE A 152 -12.41 6.85 9.74
N ILE A 153 -11.41 7.73 9.74
CA ILE A 153 -10.88 8.36 8.51
C ILE A 153 -10.25 7.31 7.59
N ASP A 154 -9.50 6.36 8.15
CA ASP A 154 -8.87 5.25 7.43
C ASP A 154 -9.93 4.33 6.80
N ASN A 155 -10.92 3.89 7.60
CA ASN A 155 -12.04 3.09 7.11
C ASN A 155 -12.85 3.82 6.01
N LEU A 156 -12.99 5.14 6.10
CA LEU A 156 -13.63 5.91 5.03
C LEU A 156 -12.83 5.83 3.72
N GLY A 157 -11.51 5.87 3.81
CA GLY A 157 -10.61 5.61 2.69
C GLY A 157 -10.79 4.20 2.13
N ASP A 158 -10.82 3.19 3.00
CA ASP A 158 -11.00 1.78 2.63
C ASP A 158 -12.33 1.53 1.89
N VAL A 159 -13.43 2.03 2.43
CA VAL A 159 -14.76 1.93 1.81
C VAL A 159 -14.77 2.66 0.46
N SER A 160 -14.17 3.85 0.39
CA SER A 160 -14.07 4.61 -0.86
C SER A 160 -13.23 3.88 -1.91
N GLY A 161 -12.13 3.25 -1.51
CA GLY A 161 -11.27 2.45 -2.38
C GLY A 161 -11.97 1.20 -2.88
N GLY A 162 -12.68 0.48 -2.01
CA GLY A 162 -13.48 -0.68 -2.37
C GLY A 162 -14.62 -0.33 -3.34
N ALA A 163 -15.31 0.79 -3.12
CA ALA A 163 -16.34 1.29 -4.03
C ALA A 163 -15.75 1.73 -5.38
N LEU A 164 -14.65 2.51 -5.36
CA LEU A 164 -13.95 2.94 -6.56
C LEU A 164 -13.49 1.74 -7.40
N PHE A 165 -12.95 0.71 -6.74
CA PHE A 165 -12.54 -0.51 -7.43
C PHE A 165 -13.72 -1.25 -8.04
N SER A 166 -14.72 -1.57 -7.22
CA SER A 166 -15.84 -2.44 -7.59
C SER A 166 -16.73 -1.84 -8.66
N PHE A 167 -16.93 -0.51 -8.67
CA PHE A 167 -17.86 0.14 -9.61
C PHE A 167 -17.18 0.78 -10.82
N ALA A 168 -15.90 1.15 -10.74
CA ALA A 168 -15.22 1.87 -11.82
C ALA A 168 -13.98 1.13 -12.32
N LEU A 169 -12.98 0.92 -11.45
CA LEU A 169 -11.68 0.44 -11.92
C LEU A 169 -11.75 -0.97 -12.51
N VAL A 170 -12.58 -1.85 -11.95
CA VAL A 170 -12.69 -3.24 -12.43
C VAL A 170 -13.19 -3.35 -13.87
N PHE A 171 -14.02 -2.39 -14.32
CA PHE A 171 -14.65 -2.40 -15.64
C PHE A 171 -13.91 -1.54 -16.67
N LEU A 172 -13.26 -0.46 -16.23
CA LEU A 172 -12.72 0.56 -17.13
C LEU A 172 -11.24 0.36 -17.47
N VAL A 173 -10.48 -0.30 -16.60
CA VAL A 173 -9.02 -0.35 -16.71
C VAL A 173 -8.44 -1.73 -16.41
N THR A 174 -7.25 -1.96 -16.95
CA THR A 174 -6.44 -3.15 -16.69
C THR A 174 -5.83 -3.11 -15.27
N PRO A 175 -5.42 -4.25 -14.69
CA PRO A 175 -4.95 -4.33 -13.30
C PRO A 175 -3.82 -3.35 -12.94
N LEU A 176 -2.82 -3.16 -13.82
CA LEU A 176 -1.70 -2.26 -13.52
C LEU A 176 -2.09 -0.79 -13.67
N LYS A 177 -3.00 -0.47 -14.61
CA LYS A 177 -3.60 0.87 -14.71
C LYS A 177 -4.49 1.19 -13.51
N ALA A 178 -5.21 0.20 -12.98
CA ALA A 178 -6.01 0.36 -11.76
C ALA A 178 -5.13 0.70 -10.55
N VAL A 179 -4.01 0.00 -10.37
CA VAL A 179 -3.02 0.33 -9.33
C VAL A 179 -2.47 1.73 -9.49
N PHE A 180 -2.10 2.11 -10.72
CA PHE A 180 -1.60 3.46 -10.98
C PHE A 180 -2.61 4.52 -10.54
N LEU A 181 -3.86 4.42 -11.01
CA LEU A 181 -4.91 5.38 -10.69
C LEU A 181 -5.22 5.44 -9.18
N ALA A 182 -5.21 4.31 -8.50
CA ALA A 182 -5.45 4.25 -7.06
C ALA A 182 -4.30 4.82 -6.22
N ASN A 183 -3.06 4.77 -6.73
CA ASN A 183 -1.88 5.30 -6.06
C ASN A 183 -1.62 6.78 -6.34
N LEU A 184 -2.24 7.36 -7.38
CA LEU A 184 -2.11 8.79 -7.70
C LEU A 184 -2.49 9.71 -6.51
N PRO A 185 -3.65 9.52 -5.82
CA PRO A 185 -3.98 10.32 -4.65
C PRO A 185 -2.92 10.22 -3.54
N LEU A 186 -2.35 9.02 -3.32
CA LEU A 186 -1.33 8.80 -2.31
C LEU A 186 -0.02 9.50 -2.68
N LEU A 187 0.41 9.41 -3.94
CA LEU A 187 1.60 10.08 -4.44
C LEU A 187 1.48 11.61 -4.35
N VAL A 188 0.33 12.17 -4.72
CA VAL A 188 0.07 13.62 -4.62
C VAL A 188 0.05 14.08 -3.16
N THR A 189 -0.65 13.35 -2.29
CA THR A 189 -0.75 13.73 -0.87
C THR A 189 0.59 13.59 -0.15
N ALA A 190 1.40 12.57 -0.47
CA ALA A 190 2.76 12.42 0.04
C ALA A 190 3.70 13.53 -0.44
N PHE A 191 3.66 13.88 -1.74
CA PHE A 191 4.43 15.00 -2.29
C PHE A 191 4.06 16.33 -1.62
N LEU A 192 2.76 16.61 -1.46
CA LEU A 192 2.29 17.82 -0.79
C LEU A 192 2.68 17.87 0.69
N LEU A 193 2.67 16.72 1.38
CA LEU A 193 3.09 16.63 2.79
C LEU A 193 4.59 16.91 2.94
N LEU A 194 5.43 16.35 2.05
CA LEU A 194 6.88 16.54 2.06
C LEU A 194 7.30 17.94 1.61
N SER A 195 6.77 18.44 0.48
CA SER A 195 7.09 19.77 -0.06
C SER A 195 6.74 20.91 0.90
N ARG A 196 5.79 20.66 1.81
CA ARG A 196 5.34 21.64 2.78
C ARG A 196 6.23 21.72 4.02
N ASN A 197 6.78 20.58 4.46
CA ASN A 197 7.54 20.49 5.70
C ASN A 197 9.07 20.51 5.48
N PHE A 198 9.53 20.32 4.23
CA PHE A 198 10.95 20.20 3.89
C PHE A 198 11.36 21.23 2.82
N SER A 199 11.77 22.43 3.25
CA SER A 199 12.28 23.48 2.33
C SER A 199 13.71 23.18 1.81
N ARG A 200 14.51 22.44 2.59
CA ARG A 200 15.97 22.31 2.38
C ARG A 200 16.40 21.17 1.42
N SER A 201 15.57 20.15 1.18
CA SER A 201 15.84 19.10 0.16
C SER A 201 14.67 18.92 -0.80
N ARG A 202 14.19 20.00 -1.41
CA ARG A 202 13.20 19.91 -2.50
C ARG A 202 13.65 18.96 -3.61
N ILE A 203 14.95 18.94 -3.94
CA ILE A 203 15.52 18.04 -4.96
C ILE A 203 15.27 16.57 -4.60
N ALA A 204 15.50 16.15 -3.36
CA ALA A 204 15.26 14.77 -2.94
C ALA A 204 13.78 14.39 -3.02
N ILE A 205 12.87 15.32 -2.70
CA ILE A 205 11.42 15.11 -2.80
C ILE A 205 11.02 14.93 -4.27
N TRP A 206 11.46 15.81 -5.15
CA TRP A 206 11.20 15.72 -6.59
C TRP A 206 11.79 14.44 -7.20
N LEU A 207 13.01 14.06 -6.81
CA LEU A 207 13.63 12.80 -7.25
C LEU A 207 12.86 11.59 -6.74
N GLY A 208 12.47 11.56 -5.47
CA GLY A 208 11.70 10.45 -4.89
C GLY A 208 10.32 10.30 -5.53
N THR A 209 9.58 11.41 -5.67
CA THR A 209 8.26 11.41 -6.32
C THR A 209 8.38 11.08 -7.81
N GLY A 210 9.38 11.63 -8.51
CA GLY A 210 9.67 11.33 -9.91
C GLY A 210 10.03 9.87 -10.11
N MET A 211 10.85 9.27 -9.23
CA MET A 211 11.20 7.86 -9.27
C MET A 211 9.96 6.98 -9.05
N THR A 212 9.13 7.25 -8.03
CA THR A 212 7.88 6.50 -7.81
C THR A 212 6.95 6.62 -9.02
N PHE A 213 6.83 7.81 -9.61
CA PHE A 213 6.01 8.04 -10.79
C PHE A 213 6.53 7.28 -12.03
N ILE A 214 7.85 7.29 -12.24
CA ILE A 214 8.50 6.53 -13.32
C ILE A 214 8.29 5.03 -13.13
N ILE A 215 8.45 4.51 -11.91
CA ILE A 215 8.19 3.09 -11.60
C ILE A 215 6.75 2.74 -11.97
N LEU A 216 5.78 3.57 -11.54
CA LEU A 216 4.38 3.33 -11.86
C LEU A 216 4.09 3.34 -13.37
N ILE A 217 4.70 4.25 -14.12
CA ILE A 217 4.55 4.33 -15.58
C ILE A 217 5.24 3.15 -16.28
N ALA A 218 6.46 2.82 -15.88
CA ALA A 218 7.22 1.71 -16.45
C ALA A 218 6.47 0.38 -16.29
N VAL A 219 5.82 0.19 -15.15
CA VAL A 219 5.00 -1.00 -14.88
C VAL A 219 3.80 -1.08 -15.85
N ILE A 220 3.16 0.04 -16.21
CA ILE A 220 2.09 0.05 -17.22
C ILE A 220 2.61 -0.42 -18.59
N PHE A 221 3.83 -0.03 -18.98
CA PHE A 221 4.41 -0.46 -20.26
C PHE A 221 4.77 -1.95 -20.29
N LEU A 222 4.99 -2.57 -19.13
CA LEU A 222 5.23 -4.02 -19.00
C LEU A 222 3.93 -4.84 -19.00
N GLU A 223 2.77 -4.18 -18.90
CA GLU A 223 1.46 -4.84 -18.84
C GLU A 223 1.18 -5.76 -20.04
N PRO A 224 1.39 -5.35 -21.31
CA PRO A 224 1.09 -6.21 -22.46
C PRO A 224 1.94 -7.47 -22.49
N ALA A 225 3.21 -7.37 -22.09
CA ALA A 225 4.12 -8.52 -22.03
C ALA A 225 3.72 -9.51 -20.93
N SER A 226 3.24 -9.00 -19.79
CA SER A 226 2.83 -9.82 -18.65
C SER A 226 1.44 -10.46 -18.77
N LEU A 227 0.60 -9.99 -19.70
CA LEU A 227 -0.74 -10.57 -19.97
C LEU A 227 -0.71 -11.67 -21.04
N LEU A 228 0.41 -11.80 -21.76
CA LEU A 228 0.61 -12.80 -22.82
C LEU A 228 1.27 -14.10 -22.31
N GLN A 229 1.58 -14.18 -21.01
CA GLN A 229 2.04 -15.39 -20.31
C GLN A 229 0.86 -16.03 -19.57
#